data_AF-A0A520VPL1-F1
#
_entry.id   AF-A0A520VPL1-F1
#
_cell.length_a   1.000
_cell.length_b   1.000
_cell.length_c   1.000
_cell.angle_alpha   90.00
_cell.angle_beta   90.00
_cell.angle_gamma   90.00
#
_symmetry.space_group_name_H-M   'P 1'
#
loop_
_entity.id
_entity.type
_entity.pdbx_description
1 polymer ?
#
loop_
_entity_poly.entity_id
_entity_poly.type
_entity_poly.pdbx_seq_one_letter_code
_entity_poly.pdbx_strand_id
1 'polypeptide(L)'
;MNQFKLHAVIIFFFNLTFLVGQKGFVSNLENRDPASTNHRGIPCATPDPTVEQIIESKAEVDLWLSQNSSRDREQVIIYVIWHAIHASDNTGNISDSRIEGQIEAMNVAYSNNNTNISFVLDSINRVENDAWFTGWSPDAEELDGAGMQALHYDPAHYLNIYSVQLWEPGGGGFVTYGYTYSPHTNNYPESHYRQGFTIDHKVVYGGSSYSSSTAPHEAGHYLGLYHTFQTDCAAPDDAVDDTPRNDSEYVQTCNTQDTCPSDPGNDPVENYMNYSDDWCQTVFTPGQTDRMHAIIDIYHPSLLENQAFYPLLAVDGYSFLNDTDGDNRFNPGDTTRVKIVLANEWGGDAVNVSLTLETDDPRVTILDNYISFNDSPLGDITIPPGEISSTVFDWFLITADADAVPGNIQCTVTMTAGTDEYPYQEQETINLDLTLSQFGFPLDGIVVKSSPIVADLDSDGVKEIYFGSDNEALHGYNSFGEEIDGFPFQSTDRVRSSPAVGDVDNDGQMEIVFGNSSGKLYIVNHDGTQQLAYNILGFIEASPALVDMDGDQDLEIVFTTTTTSGGQLYAIHHNG
;
A
#
# COMPACT_ATOMS: atom_id res chain seq x y z
N MET A 1 -56.63 -38.54 -19.07
CA MET A 1 -55.35 -39.01 -19.65
C MET A 1 -54.36 -37.88 -19.39
N ASN A 2 -53.35 -37.95 -18.52
CA ASN A 2 -52.47 -39.05 -18.14
C ASN A 2 -52.18 -39.02 -16.63
N GLN A 3 -51.89 -40.20 -16.10
CA GLN A 3 -51.55 -40.45 -14.70
C GLN A 3 -50.05 -40.34 -14.42
N PHE A 4 -49.79 -39.94 -13.16
CA PHE A 4 -48.55 -40.09 -12.40
C PHE A 4 -47.90 -41.48 -12.51
N LYS A 5 -46.56 -41.51 -12.52
CA LYS A 5 -45.77 -42.65 -12.02
C LYS A 5 -44.55 -42.16 -11.24
N LEU A 6 -44.66 -42.29 -9.93
CA LEU A 6 -43.59 -42.29 -8.93
C LEU A 6 -42.67 -43.50 -9.21
N HIS A 7 -41.35 -43.30 -9.29
CA HIS A 7 -40.38 -44.40 -9.18
C HIS A 7 -39.59 -44.23 -7.89
N ALA A 8 -39.81 -45.16 -6.97
CA ALA A 8 -39.00 -45.38 -5.79
C ALA A 8 -37.64 -45.97 -6.23
N VAL A 9 -36.54 -45.39 -5.74
CA VAL A 9 -35.21 -46.00 -5.80
C VAL A 9 -34.89 -46.54 -4.42
N ILE A 10 -34.59 -47.84 -4.41
CA ILE A 10 -34.32 -48.70 -3.27
C ILE A 10 -32.91 -48.39 -2.76
N ILE A 11 -32.79 -48.00 -1.49
CA ILE A 11 -31.52 -47.86 -0.77
C ILE A 11 -30.99 -49.28 -0.49
N PHE A 12 -29.86 -49.63 -1.12
CA PHE A 12 -29.10 -50.83 -0.77
C PHE A 12 -28.14 -50.48 0.37
N PHE A 13 -28.41 -51.01 1.57
CA PHE A 13 -27.41 -51.12 2.64
C PHE A 13 -26.33 -52.11 2.22
N PHE A 14 -25.11 -51.64 1.95
CA PHE A 14 -23.94 -52.50 1.92
C PHE A 14 -23.32 -52.58 3.32
N ASN A 15 -23.53 -53.73 3.96
CA ASN A 15 -22.69 -54.22 5.05
C ASN A 15 -21.26 -54.41 4.53
N LEU A 16 -20.29 -53.65 5.06
CA LEU A 16 -18.89 -53.95 4.87
C LEU A 16 -18.33 -54.57 6.16
N THR A 17 -18.14 -55.89 6.14
CA THR A 17 -17.44 -56.64 7.19
C THR A 17 -16.18 -57.24 6.57
N PHE A 18 -15.04 -56.67 6.97
CA PHE A 18 -13.70 -57.27 7.14
C PHE A 18 -12.91 -57.81 5.93
N LEU A 19 -11.75 -57.16 5.70
CA LEU A 19 -10.49 -57.88 5.48
C LEU A 19 -9.45 -57.43 6.53
N VAL A 20 -9.26 -58.27 7.55
CA VAL A 20 -8.06 -58.27 8.40
C VAL A 20 -6.97 -59.01 7.65
N GLY A 21 -5.81 -58.38 7.45
CA GLY A 21 -4.65 -59.12 6.94
C GLY A 21 -3.45 -58.31 6.47
N GLN A 22 -2.82 -57.51 7.34
CA GLN A 22 -1.37 -57.62 7.60
C GLN A 22 -0.97 -56.75 8.79
N LYS A 23 -0.71 -57.41 9.93
CA LYS A 23 -0.01 -56.83 11.07
C LYS A 23 1.43 -56.54 10.65
N GLY A 24 1.75 -55.27 10.42
CA GLY A 24 3.10 -54.75 10.36
C GLY A 24 3.13 -53.45 11.17
N PHE A 25 3.73 -53.50 12.36
CA PHE A 25 4.06 -52.36 13.23
C PHE A 25 2.92 -51.36 13.54
N VAL A 26 2.01 -51.76 14.43
CA VAL A 26 1.31 -50.80 15.29
C VAL A 26 1.93 -50.93 16.67
N SER A 27 2.86 -50.03 16.98
CA SER A 27 3.34 -49.82 18.34
C SER A 27 3.60 -48.33 18.52
N ASN A 28 2.81 -47.72 19.41
CA ASN A 28 2.92 -46.36 19.97
C ASN A 28 2.53 -45.18 19.07
N LEU A 29 1.23 -45.07 18.76
CA LEU A 29 0.62 -43.80 18.33
C LEU A 29 -0.11 -43.07 19.49
N GLU A 30 -0.53 -43.76 20.55
CA GLU A 30 -1.32 -43.18 21.66
C GLU A 30 -0.53 -42.29 22.65
N ASN A 31 0.70 -41.86 22.33
CA ASN A 31 1.57 -41.20 23.32
C ASN A 31 2.58 -40.20 22.72
N ARG A 32 2.27 -39.60 21.55
CA ARG A 32 3.05 -38.49 21.03
C ARG A 32 2.41 -37.18 21.52
N ASP A 33 3.14 -36.47 22.36
CA ASP A 33 2.87 -35.09 22.77
C ASP A 33 3.00 -34.21 21.51
N PRO A 34 2.00 -33.40 21.13
CA PRO A 34 2.21 -32.35 20.14
C PRO A 34 3.32 -31.39 20.65
N ALA A 35 4.06 -30.81 19.71
CA ALA A 35 5.36 -30.14 19.88
C ALA A 35 5.64 -29.54 21.28
N SER A 36 6.35 -30.28 22.14
CA SER A 36 6.80 -29.76 23.43
C SER A 36 7.98 -28.79 23.23
N THR A 37 7.71 -27.49 23.07
CA THR A 37 8.78 -26.50 22.89
C THR A 37 9.42 -26.09 24.22
N ASN A 38 10.73 -25.84 24.16
CA ASN A 38 11.67 -25.83 25.27
C ASN A 38 11.94 -24.38 25.76
N HIS A 39 11.54 -24.03 26.98
CA HIS A 39 12.11 -22.98 27.86
C HIS A 39 12.48 -21.58 27.30
N ARG A 40 11.83 -21.08 26.26
CA ARG A 40 11.82 -19.64 25.90
C ARG A 40 10.40 -19.23 25.51
N GLY A 41 10.02 -17.99 25.85
CA GLY A 41 8.64 -17.47 25.82
C GLY A 41 7.84 -17.96 24.61
N ILE A 42 6.69 -18.57 24.89
CA ILE A 42 5.81 -19.23 23.93
C ILE A 42 5.09 -18.13 23.14
N PRO A 43 5.21 -18.03 21.80
CA PRO A 43 4.51 -16.99 21.04
C PRO A 43 2.98 -17.15 21.06
N CYS A 44 2.48 -18.38 20.94
CA CYS A 44 1.06 -18.72 20.95
C CYS A 44 0.80 -19.90 21.88
N ALA A 45 -0.28 -19.83 22.64
CA ALA A 45 -0.67 -20.84 23.61
C ALA A 45 -2.00 -21.51 23.30
N THR A 46 -2.42 -21.43 22.04
CA THR A 46 -3.56 -22.18 21.54
C THR A 46 -3.34 -23.67 21.81
N PRO A 47 -4.27 -24.36 22.51
CA PRO A 47 -4.12 -25.78 22.80
C PRO A 47 -3.98 -26.62 21.52
N ASP A 48 -2.94 -27.44 21.47
CA ASP A 48 -2.67 -28.27 20.30
C ASP A 48 -3.74 -29.35 20.08
N PRO A 49 -4.19 -29.57 18.84
CA PRO A 49 -5.06 -30.69 18.50
C PRO A 49 -4.34 -32.04 18.68
N THR A 50 -5.12 -33.08 19.01
CA THR A 50 -4.68 -34.47 18.85
C THR A 50 -4.58 -34.86 17.38
N VAL A 51 -3.74 -35.84 17.05
CA VAL A 51 -3.62 -36.36 15.67
C VAL A 51 -4.97 -36.83 15.12
N GLU A 52 -5.80 -37.51 15.93
CA GLU A 52 -7.16 -37.88 15.55
C GLU A 52 -8.01 -36.66 15.17
N GLN A 53 -7.98 -35.57 15.94
CA GLN A 53 -8.72 -34.34 15.63
C GLN A 53 -8.25 -33.69 14.32
N ILE A 54 -6.94 -33.69 14.04
CA ILE A 54 -6.41 -33.18 12.78
C ILE A 54 -6.94 -34.03 11.61
N ILE A 55 -6.94 -35.36 11.74
CA ILE A 55 -7.45 -36.28 10.72
C ILE A 55 -8.96 -36.06 10.48
N GLU A 56 -9.74 -35.94 11.55
CA GLU A 56 -11.19 -35.69 11.47
C GLU A 56 -11.48 -34.36 10.76
N SER A 57 -10.84 -33.28 11.21
CA SER A 57 -11.01 -31.96 10.61
C SER A 57 -10.54 -31.92 9.14
N LYS A 58 -9.42 -32.59 8.80
CA LYS A 58 -8.99 -32.70 7.40
C LYS A 58 -10.03 -33.42 6.54
N ALA A 59 -10.62 -34.50 7.04
CA ALA A 59 -11.64 -35.24 6.29
C ALA A 59 -12.90 -34.40 6.03
N GLU A 60 -13.29 -33.54 6.98
CA GLU A 60 -14.40 -32.59 6.80
C GLU A 60 -14.08 -31.52 5.74
N VAL A 61 -12.88 -30.95 5.79
CA VAL A 61 -12.41 -29.95 4.80
C VAL A 61 -12.30 -30.58 3.41
N ASP A 62 -11.71 -31.76 3.27
CA ASP A 62 -11.59 -32.47 2.00
C ASP A 62 -12.99 -32.80 1.42
N LEU A 63 -13.95 -33.18 2.28
CA LEU A 63 -15.34 -33.39 1.88
C LEU A 63 -15.99 -32.09 1.39
N TRP A 64 -15.81 -30.99 2.12
CA TRP A 64 -16.31 -29.67 1.74
C TRP A 64 -15.74 -29.22 0.39
N LEU A 65 -14.43 -29.36 0.18
CA LEU A 65 -13.76 -29.02 -1.08
C LEU A 65 -14.28 -29.86 -2.25
N SER A 66 -14.56 -31.14 -2.03
CA SER A 66 -15.15 -32.02 -3.05
C SER A 66 -16.56 -31.61 -3.49
N GLN A 67 -17.30 -30.89 -2.62
CA GLN A 67 -18.66 -30.42 -2.88
C GLN A 67 -18.68 -28.99 -3.43
N ASN A 68 -17.63 -28.20 -3.20
CA ASN A 68 -17.56 -26.76 -3.48
C ASN A 68 -16.45 -26.38 -4.49
N SER A 69 -16.18 -27.24 -5.48
CA SER A 69 -15.05 -27.11 -6.42
C SER A 69 -15.10 -25.94 -7.42
N SER A 70 -16.10 -25.07 -7.35
CA SER A 70 -16.33 -23.99 -8.35
C SER A 70 -16.84 -22.67 -7.75
N ARG A 71 -16.70 -22.45 -6.44
CA ARG A 71 -17.23 -21.23 -5.83
C ARG A 71 -16.30 -20.04 -6.14
N ASP A 72 -16.87 -19.01 -6.75
CA ASP A 72 -16.36 -17.64 -6.63
C ASP A 72 -16.54 -17.27 -5.16
N ARG A 73 -15.45 -17.19 -4.39
CA ARG A 73 -15.55 -16.97 -2.95
C ARG A 73 -16.19 -15.59 -2.80
N GLU A 74 -17.38 -15.52 -2.23
CA GLU A 74 -17.93 -14.24 -1.79
C GLU A 74 -17.10 -13.78 -0.59
N GLN A 75 -16.91 -12.47 -0.45
CA GLN A 75 -16.13 -11.91 0.64
C GLN A 75 -16.77 -12.28 1.97
N VAL A 76 -15.98 -12.82 2.89
CA VAL A 76 -16.41 -13.11 4.27
C VAL A 76 -16.06 -11.91 5.13
N ILE A 77 -17.09 -11.28 5.69
CA ILE A 77 -16.94 -10.13 6.59
C ILE A 77 -17.06 -10.60 8.03
N ILE A 78 -16.00 -10.42 8.80
CA ILE A 78 -15.96 -10.77 10.21
C ILE A 78 -16.02 -9.48 11.01
N TYR A 79 -17.19 -9.22 11.62
CA TYR A 79 -17.31 -8.11 12.56
C TYR A 79 -16.53 -8.40 13.85
N VAL A 80 -15.84 -7.40 14.36
CA VAL A 80 -14.96 -7.52 15.53
C VAL A 80 -15.48 -6.68 16.68
N ILE A 81 -15.59 -7.31 17.85
CA ILE A 81 -15.79 -6.63 19.13
C ILE A 81 -14.48 -6.72 19.90
N TRP A 82 -13.88 -5.57 20.19
CA TRP A 82 -12.63 -5.52 20.95
C TRP A 82 -12.90 -5.24 22.44
N HIS A 83 -12.63 -6.22 23.29
CA HIS A 83 -12.66 -6.07 24.74
C HIS A 83 -11.28 -5.60 25.25
N ALA A 84 -11.17 -4.31 25.54
CA ALA A 84 -9.99 -3.69 26.13
C ALA A 84 -10.07 -3.75 27.66
N ILE A 85 -9.59 -4.86 28.24
CA ILE A 85 -9.51 -5.00 29.70
C ILE A 85 -8.24 -4.30 30.17
N HIS A 86 -8.36 -3.48 31.21
CA HIS A 86 -7.26 -2.69 31.73
C HIS A 86 -7.28 -2.59 33.25
N ALA A 87 -6.11 -2.33 33.83
CA ALA A 87 -5.97 -2.06 35.25
C ALA A 87 -6.47 -0.65 35.60
N SER A 88 -6.72 -0.43 36.89
CA SER A 88 -7.15 0.85 37.48
C SER A 88 -6.09 1.95 37.39
N ASP A 89 -4.83 1.59 37.14
CA ASP A 89 -3.74 2.53 36.84
C ASP A 89 -3.62 2.90 35.34
N ASN A 90 -4.61 2.46 34.54
CA ASN A 90 -4.72 2.66 33.09
C ASN A 90 -3.74 1.81 32.25
N THR A 91 -2.97 0.90 32.86
CA THR A 91 -2.18 -0.09 32.13
C THR A 91 -3.14 -1.03 31.37
N GLY A 92 -2.88 -1.25 30.08
CA GLY A 92 -3.77 -2.04 29.23
C GLY A 92 -4.91 -1.28 28.58
N ASN A 93 -5.10 0.02 28.88
CA ASN A 93 -6.13 0.82 28.23
C ASN A 93 -5.64 1.31 26.85
N ILE A 94 -5.65 0.40 25.87
CA ILE A 94 -5.16 0.60 24.50
C ILE A 94 -5.99 1.68 23.80
N SER A 95 -5.38 2.68 23.14
CA SER A 95 -6.11 3.74 22.42
C SER A 95 -6.88 3.18 21.21
N ASP A 96 -7.93 3.89 20.78
CA ASP A 96 -8.73 3.51 19.60
C ASP A 96 -7.83 3.35 18.36
N SER A 97 -6.96 4.32 18.09
CA SER A 97 -5.99 4.27 16.99
C SER A 97 -5.06 3.05 16.98
N ARG A 98 -4.76 2.49 18.15
CA ARG A 98 -3.94 1.27 18.25
C ARG A 98 -4.78 0.03 17.98
N ILE A 99 -6.06 0.03 18.32
CA ILE A 99 -6.97 -1.07 17.99
C ILE A 99 -7.27 -1.04 16.49
N GLU A 100 -7.61 0.13 15.95
CA GLU A 100 -7.85 0.35 14.51
C GLU A 100 -6.64 -0.07 13.67
N GLY A 101 -5.43 0.39 14.01
CA GLY A 101 -4.21 -0.03 13.30
C GLY A 101 -3.90 -1.54 13.41
N GLN A 102 -4.40 -2.23 14.44
CA GLN A 102 -4.28 -3.68 14.53
C GLN A 102 -5.26 -4.41 13.61
N ILE A 103 -6.48 -3.88 13.46
CA ILE A 103 -7.47 -4.39 12.52
C ILE A 103 -7.00 -4.18 11.08
N GLU A 104 -6.36 -3.05 10.79
CA GLU A 104 -5.69 -2.81 9.50
C GLU A 104 -4.58 -3.85 9.24
N ALA A 105 -3.69 -4.09 10.21
CA ALA A 105 -2.66 -5.12 10.09
C ALA A 105 -3.25 -6.53 9.85
N MET A 106 -4.40 -6.84 10.44
CA MET A 106 -5.14 -8.08 10.16
C MET A 106 -5.65 -8.13 8.72
N ASN A 107 -6.27 -7.05 8.22
CA ASN A 107 -6.75 -7.00 6.84
C ASN A 107 -5.61 -7.09 5.82
N VAL A 108 -4.46 -6.46 6.08
CA VAL A 108 -3.25 -6.63 5.26
C VAL A 108 -2.84 -8.10 5.21
N ALA A 109 -2.72 -8.76 6.36
CA ALA A 109 -2.33 -10.18 6.44
C ALA A 109 -3.27 -11.09 5.63
N TYR A 110 -4.58 -10.86 5.72
CA TYR A 110 -5.62 -11.65 5.05
C TYR A 110 -5.89 -11.23 3.59
N SER A 111 -5.33 -10.11 3.13
CA SER A 111 -5.37 -9.76 1.71
C SER A 111 -4.36 -10.52 0.87
N ASN A 112 -3.29 -11.04 1.50
CA ASN A 112 -2.28 -11.84 0.82
C ASN A 112 -2.90 -13.10 0.21
N ASN A 113 -2.54 -13.39 -1.04
CA ASN A 113 -3.14 -14.46 -1.85
C ASN A 113 -4.68 -14.39 -1.95
N ASN A 114 -5.26 -13.21 -1.70
CA ASN A 114 -6.70 -12.94 -1.73
C ASN A 114 -7.50 -13.96 -0.93
N THR A 115 -7.31 -13.99 0.40
CA THR A 115 -8.10 -14.92 1.23
C THR A 115 -9.60 -14.60 1.16
N ASN A 116 -9.94 -13.39 0.75
CA ASN A 116 -11.30 -12.88 0.66
C ASN A 116 -12.05 -12.93 2.00
N ILE A 117 -11.30 -12.72 3.08
CA ILE A 117 -11.77 -12.56 4.45
C ILE A 117 -11.34 -11.16 4.89
N SER A 118 -12.25 -10.41 5.51
CA SER A 118 -11.96 -9.07 6.01
C SER A 118 -12.56 -8.88 7.39
N PHE A 119 -11.86 -8.13 8.23
CA PHE A 119 -12.23 -7.80 9.59
C PHE A 119 -12.70 -6.35 9.65
N VAL A 120 -13.86 -6.13 10.25
CA VAL A 120 -14.44 -4.78 10.43
C VAL A 120 -14.65 -4.56 11.92
N LEU A 121 -13.99 -3.54 12.48
CA LEU A 121 -14.18 -3.17 13.88
C LEU A 121 -15.57 -2.56 14.05
N ASP A 122 -16.43 -3.24 14.80
CA ASP A 122 -17.78 -2.75 15.10
C ASP A 122 -17.79 -1.90 16.37
N SER A 123 -17.20 -2.40 17.45
CA SER A 123 -17.12 -1.64 18.70
C SER A 123 -15.96 -2.02 19.61
N ILE A 124 -15.58 -1.07 20.47
CA ILE A 124 -14.58 -1.23 21.51
C ILE A 124 -15.28 -1.19 22.88
N ASN A 125 -15.21 -2.29 23.61
CA ASN A 125 -15.69 -2.40 24.98
C ASN A 125 -14.52 -2.24 25.96
N ARG A 126 -14.50 -1.16 26.75
CA ARG A 126 -13.43 -0.87 27.72
C ARG A 126 -13.82 -1.32 29.12
N VAL A 127 -13.00 -2.17 29.74
CA VAL A 127 -13.32 -2.82 31.02
C VAL A 127 -12.19 -2.57 32.02
N GLU A 128 -12.39 -1.64 32.95
CA GLU A 128 -11.49 -1.46 34.10
C GLU A 128 -11.72 -2.61 35.10
N ASN A 129 -10.79 -3.56 35.18
CA ASN A 129 -10.88 -4.68 36.11
C ASN A 129 -9.49 -5.28 36.41
N ASP A 130 -8.90 -4.89 37.54
CA ASP A 130 -7.58 -5.39 37.98
C ASP A 130 -7.52 -6.93 38.10
N ALA A 131 -8.64 -7.57 38.49
CA ALA A 131 -8.71 -9.01 38.68
C ALA A 131 -8.79 -9.79 37.37
N TRP A 132 -9.33 -9.17 36.31
CA TRP A 132 -9.38 -9.76 34.97
C TRP A 132 -8.29 -9.25 34.04
N PHE A 133 -7.53 -8.23 34.42
CA PHE A 133 -6.45 -7.75 33.57
C PHE A 133 -5.26 -8.73 33.52
N THR A 134 -5.06 -9.57 34.54
CA THR A 134 -3.94 -10.52 34.62
C THR A 134 -4.42 -11.93 34.93
N GLY A 135 -3.55 -12.93 34.74
CA GLY A 135 -3.80 -14.31 35.20
C GLY A 135 -4.65 -15.17 34.26
N TRP A 136 -4.94 -14.70 33.04
CA TRP A 136 -5.58 -15.51 32.00
C TRP A 136 -4.61 -16.58 31.50
N SER A 137 -5.13 -17.79 31.30
CA SER A 137 -4.35 -18.94 30.82
C SER A 137 -5.30 -19.99 30.25
N PRO A 138 -4.97 -20.61 29.11
CA PRO A 138 -5.74 -21.72 28.56
C PRO A 138 -5.63 -23.01 29.41
N ASP A 139 -4.58 -23.14 30.24
CA ASP A 139 -4.36 -24.30 31.11
C ASP A 139 -5.17 -24.23 32.43
N ALA A 140 -5.62 -23.02 32.80
CA ALA A 140 -6.32 -22.73 34.04
C ALA A 140 -7.61 -21.97 33.75
N GLU A 141 -8.59 -22.71 33.20
CA GLU A 141 -9.88 -22.25 32.65
C GLU A 141 -10.83 -21.47 33.59
N GLU A 142 -10.37 -21.02 34.76
CA GLU A 142 -11.20 -20.35 35.76
C GLU A 142 -11.38 -18.86 35.48
N LEU A 143 -10.28 -18.11 35.27
CA LEU A 143 -10.32 -16.65 35.16
C LEU A 143 -10.69 -16.17 33.77
N ASP A 144 -10.10 -16.77 32.73
CA ASP A 144 -10.39 -16.41 31.34
C ASP A 144 -11.84 -16.77 30.99
N GLY A 145 -12.32 -17.94 31.40
CA GLY A 145 -13.68 -18.39 31.19
C GLY A 145 -14.69 -17.46 31.86
N ALA A 146 -14.42 -17.01 33.09
CA ALA A 146 -15.29 -16.05 33.77
C ALA A 146 -15.32 -14.69 33.07
N GLY A 147 -14.17 -14.19 32.59
CA GLY A 147 -14.06 -12.94 31.85
C GLY A 147 -14.77 -13.00 30.50
N MET A 148 -14.44 -13.99 29.66
CA MET A 148 -15.06 -14.21 28.35
C MET A 148 -16.58 -14.42 28.48
N GLN A 149 -17.03 -15.25 29.43
CA GLN A 149 -18.46 -15.48 29.65
C GLN A 149 -19.20 -14.19 30.06
N ALA A 150 -18.56 -13.31 30.83
CA ALA A 150 -19.17 -12.05 31.24
C ALA A 150 -19.22 -11.00 30.12
N LEU A 151 -18.25 -11.04 29.19
CA LEU A 151 -18.00 -9.96 28.24
C LEU A 151 -18.41 -10.26 26.81
N HIS A 152 -18.48 -11.54 26.40
CA HIS A 152 -18.76 -11.93 25.03
C HIS A 152 -20.00 -11.24 24.46
N TYR A 153 -19.91 -10.92 23.17
CA TYR A 153 -20.97 -10.34 22.39
C TYR A 153 -21.18 -11.18 21.14
N ASP A 154 -22.37 -11.77 21.04
CA ASP A 154 -22.86 -12.57 19.90
C ASP A 154 -21.77 -13.33 19.11
N PRO A 155 -21.13 -14.35 19.71
CA PRO A 155 -19.94 -14.99 19.11
C PRO A 155 -20.22 -15.73 17.80
N ALA A 156 -21.49 -15.94 17.46
CA ALA A 156 -21.91 -16.50 16.19
C ALA A 156 -21.67 -15.55 15.01
N HIS A 157 -21.85 -14.23 15.24
CA HIS A 157 -21.74 -13.19 14.20
C HIS A 157 -20.50 -12.31 14.37
N TYR A 158 -19.88 -12.32 15.56
CA TYR A 158 -18.75 -11.45 15.89
C TYR A 158 -17.54 -12.23 16.39
N LEU A 159 -16.36 -11.87 15.86
CA LEU A 159 -15.09 -12.23 16.45
C LEU A 159 -14.85 -11.38 17.71
N ASN A 160 -14.83 -12.03 18.86
CA ASN A 160 -14.55 -11.39 20.14
C ASN A 160 -13.05 -11.44 20.42
N ILE A 161 -12.40 -10.27 20.50
CA ILE A 161 -10.98 -10.16 20.82
C ILE A 161 -10.82 -9.61 22.24
N TYR A 162 -10.06 -10.29 23.08
CA TYR A 162 -9.81 -9.89 24.46
C TYR A 162 -8.35 -9.46 24.62
N SER A 163 -8.11 -8.20 24.99
CA SER A 163 -6.76 -7.74 25.31
C SER A 163 -6.55 -7.63 26.82
N VAL A 164 -5.53 -8.33 27.31
CA VAL A 164 -5.17 -8.45 28.74
C VAL A 164 -3.66 -8.40 28.91
N GLN A 165 -3.15 -8.57 30.13
CA GLN A 165 -1.75 -8.82 30.40
C GLN A 165 -1.51 -10.32 30.54
N LEU A 166 -0.96 -10.91 29.48
CA LEU A 166 -0.54 -12.31 29.41
C LEU A 166 0.94 -12.48 29.78
N TRP A 167 1.72 -11.39 29.87
CA TRP A 167 3.13 -11.47 30.25
C TRP A 167 3.55 -10.41 31.28
N GLU A 168 4.14 -10.89 32.40
CA GLU A 168 4.84 -10.08 33.39
C GLU A 168 6.19 -10.69 33.82
N PRO A 169 7.33 -9.99 33.65
CA PRO A 169 8.62 -10.44 34.15
C PRO A 169 8.61 -10.62 35.67
N GLY A 170 8.76 -11.87 36.14
CA GLY A 170 8.83 -12.18 37.57
C GLY A 170 7.48 -12.35 38.28
N GLY A 171 6.36 -12.23 37.55
CA GLY A 171 4.99 -12.33 38.10
C GLY A 171 4.44 -13.75 38.30
N GLY A 172 5.16 -14.79 37.87
CA GLY A 172 4.73 -16.19 38.02
C GLY A 172 3.50 -16.60 37.19
N GLY A 173 3.01 -15.73 36.31
CA GLY A 173 1.94 -16.01 35.36
C GLY A 173 2.39 -16.83 34.15
N PHE A 174 1.42 -17.30 33.38
CA PHE A 174 1.60 -17.87 32.04
C PHE A 174 2.31 -16.86 31.12
N VAL A 175 3.04 -17.28 30.09
CA VAL A 175 3.82 -16.37 29.22
C VAL A 175 3.51 -16.68 27.76
N THR A 176 2.62 -15.87 27.16
CA THR A 176 2.28 -15.94 25.73
C THR A 176 1.96 -14.57 25.14
N TYR A 177 1.99 -14.42 23.82
CA TYR A 177 1.45 -13.24 23.13
C TYR A 177 -0.03 -13.36 22.82
N GLY A 178 -0.53 -14.58 22.60
CA GLY A 178 -1.95 -14.84 22.37
C GLY A 178 -2.31 -16.30 22.54
N TYR A 179 -3.61 -16.57 22.49
CA TYR A 179 -4.19 -17.90 22.32
C TYR A 179 -5.65 -17.82 21.88
N THR A 180 -6.14 -18.89 21.27
CA THR A 180 -7.54 -19.08 20.92
C THR A 180 -8.05 -20.45 21.36
N TYR A 181 -9.36 -20.64 21.34
CA TYR A 181 -10.01 -21.93 21.47
C TYR A 181 -10.50 -22.37 20.10
N SER A 182 -9.70 -23.20 19.42
CA SER A 182 -10.00 -23.59 18.05
C SER A 182 -11.34 -24.36 17.94
N PRO A 183 -12.18 -24.07 16.92
CA PRO A 183 -13.54 -24.59 16.84
C PRO A 183 -13.62 -26.11 16.79
N HIS A 184 -12.68 -26.76 16.10
CA HIS A 184 -12.65 -28.22 15.90
C HIS A 184 -12.01 -29.01 17.05
N THR A 185 -11.18 -28.39 17.90
CA THR A 185 -10.55 -29.12 19.03
C THR A 185 -11.49 -29.23 20.23
N ASN A 186 -12.39 -28.26 20.40
CA ASN A 186 -13.28 -28.20 21.55
C ASN A 186 -14.74 -28.54 21.23
N ASN A 187 -15.12 -28.57 19.94
CA ASN A 187 -16.47 -28.81 19.46
C ASN A 187 -17.52 -27.90 20.13
N TYR A 188 -17.16 -26.64 20.33
CA TYR A 188 -18.05 -25.62 20.84
C TYR A 188 -19.02 -25.16 19.75
N PRO A 189 -20.31 -24.93 20.05
CA PRO A 189 -21.20 -24.27 19.10
C PRO A 189 -20.69 -22.87 18.77
N GLU A 190 -21.02 -22.34 17.59
CA GLU A 190 -20.62 -20.98 17.16
C GLU A 190 -21.06 -19.87 18.15
N SER A 191 -22.13 -20.10 18.93
CA SER A 191 -22.61 -19.16 19.96
C SER A 191 -21.89 -19.27 21.31
N HIS A 192 -20.90 -20.15 21.44
CA HIS A 192 -20.19 -20.34 22.70
C HIS A 192 -19.32 -19.13 23.02
N TYR A 193 -19.32 -18.69 24.28
CA TYR A 193 -18.58 -17.50 24.74
C TYR A 193 -17.05 -17.59 24.60
N ARG A 194 -16.51 -18.79 24.32
CA ARG A 194 -15.08 -19.00 24.06
C ARG A 194 -14.68 -18.78 22.59
N GLN A 195 -15.63 -18.52 21.70
CA GLN A 195 -15.32 -18.19 20.31
C GLN A 195 -14.65 -16.81 20.23
N GLY A 196 -13.50 -16.78 19.58
CA GLY A 196 -12.60 -15.62 19.50
C GLY A 196 -11.26 -15.90 20.17
N PHE A 197 -10.45 -14.86 20.40
CA PHE A 197 -9.09 -15.05 20.90
C PHE A 197 -8.67 -13.99 21.91
N THR A 198 -7.63 -14.32 22.69
CA THR A 198 -7.02 -13.44 23.68
C THR A 198 -5.63 -13.03 23.24
N ILE A 199 -5.24 -11.78 23.45
CA ILE A 199 -3.96 -11.22 23.06
C ILE A 199 -3.36 -10.33 24.17
N ASP A 200 -2.04 -10.27 24.27
CA ASP A 200 -1.36 -9.35 25.18
C ASP A 200 -1.48 -7.89 24.71
N HIS A 201 -1.90 -6.98 25.59
CA HIS A 201 -2.04 -5.56 25.29
C HIS A 201 -0.77 -4.86 24.76
N LYS A 202 0.42 -5.43 24.99
CA LYS A 202 1.71 -4.89 24.52
C LYS A 202 2.02 -5.21 23.07
N VAL A 203 1.43 -6.29 22.53
CA VAL A 203 1.70 -6.75 21.16
C VAL A 203 0.74 -6.15 20.13
N VAL A 204 -0.28 -5.42 20.57
CA VAL A 204 -1.20 -4.65 19.71
C VAL A 204 -0.49 -3.44 19.08
N TYR A 205 -0.85 -3.08 17.84
CA TYR A 205 -0.32 -1.93 17.07
C TYR A 205 0.13 -0.74 17.91
N GLY A 206 1.35 -0.23 17.68
CA GLY A 206 1.92 0.88 18.45
C GLY A 206 2.30 0.57 19.90
N GLY A 207 2.23 -0.70 20.33
CA GLY A 207 2.61 -1.17 21.66
C GLY A 207 4.11 -1.32 21.86
N SER A 208 4.51 -1.45 23.14
CA SER A 208 5.94 -1.60 23.51
C SER A 208 6.61 -2.88 23.02
N SER A 209 5.81 -3.87 22.63
CA SER A 209 6.27 -5.13 22.04
C SER A 209 5.40 -5.47 20.83
N TYR A 210 4.96 -4.44 20.09
CA TYR A 210 4.08 -4.57 18.94
C TYR A 210 4.50 -5.73 18.03
N SER A 211 3.51 -6.52 17.62
CA SER A 211 3.59 -7.60 16.65
C SER A 211 2.47 -7.40 15.63
N SER A 212 2.83 -7.24 14.37
CA SER A 212 1.88 -7.19 13.28
C SER A 212 1.24 -8.56 12.99
N SER A 213 1.89 -9.65 13.40
CA SER A 213 1.53 -11.03 13.06
C SER A 213 0.73 -11.76 14.11
N THR A 214 0.77 -11.36 15.39
CA THR A 214 0.12 -12.12 16.47
C THR A 214 -1.40 -12.18 16.31
N ALA A 215 -2.07 -11.05 16.08
CA ALA A 215 -3.52 -11.07 15.88
C ALA A 215 -3.94 -11.85 14.61
N PRO A 216 -3.25 -11.69 13.44
CA PRO A 216 -3.46 -12.58 12.30
C PRO A 216 -3.27 -14.07 12.61
N HIS A 217 -2.26 -14.42 13.40
CA HIS A 217 -1.97 -15.81 13.80
C HIS A 217 -3.10 -16.42 14.64
N GLU A 218 -3.56 -15.71 15.67
CA GLU A 218 -4.66 -16.18 16.51
C GLU A 218 -6.00 -16.22 15.76
N ALA A 219 -6.22 -15.27 14.85
CA ALA A 219 -7.35 -15.30 13.92
C ALA A 219 -7.26 -16.52 12.97
N GLY A 220 -6.05 -16.92 12.55
CA GLY A 220 -5.81 -18.11 11.75
C GLY A 220 -6.28 -19.37 12.47
N HIS A 221 -5.94 -19.51 13.75
CA HIS A 221 -6.42 -20.61 14.58
C HIS A 221 -7.93 -20.56 14.87
N TYR A 222 -8.51 -19.37 15.03
CA TYR A 222 -9.97 -19.19 15.12
C TYR A 222 -10.66 -19.68 13.85
N LEU A 223 -10.06 -19.44 12.68
CA LEU A 223 -10.50 -19.93 11.38
C LEU A 223 -9.99 -21.35 11.05
N GLY A 224 -9.45 -22.04 12.05
CA GLY A 224 -9.13 -23.47 12.01
C GLY A 224 -7.82 -23.86 11.32
N LEU A 225 -6.89 -22.92 11.19
CA LEU A 225 -5.51 -23.24 10.83
C LEU A 225 -4.73 -23.81 12.03
N TYR A 226 -3.80 -24.71 11.74
CA TYR A 226 -2.86 -25.25 12.72
C TYR A 226 -1.48 -24.62 12.53
N HIS A 227 -0.60 -24.81 13.51
CA HIS A 227 0.80 -24.44 13.33
C HIS A 227 1.41 -25.23 12.17
N THR A 228 2.24 -24.60 11.34
CA THR A 228 2.90 -25.25 10.19
C THR A 228 3.77 -26.47 10.58
N PHE A 229 4.12 -26.59 11.86
CA PHE A 229 4.96 -27.64 12.45
C PHE A 229 4.17 -28.56 13.40
N GLN A 230 2.84 -28.65 13.26
CA GLN A 230 1.93 -29.25 14.26
C GLN A 230 2.32 -30.66 14.75
N THR A 231 2.99 -31.46 13.92
CA THR A 231 3.39 -32.84 14.22
C THR A 231 4.85 -33.16 13.91
N ASP A 232 5.74 -32.15 13.83
CA ASP A 232 7.19 -32.28 13.66
C ASP A 232 7.61 -33.26 12.55
N CYS A 233 7.45 -32.87 11.28
CA CYS A 233 7.71 -33.70 10.09
C CYS A 233 6.87 -34.98 9.94
N ALA A 234 5.88 -35.23 10.80
CA ALA A 234 4.95 -36.34 10.61
C ALA A 234 3.73 -35.91 9.77
N ALA A 235 3.02 -36.88 9.18
CA ALA A 235 1.68 -36.61 8.64
C ALA A 235 0.65 -36.87 9.76
N PRO A 236 -0.48 -36.13 9.81
CA PRO A 236 -0.98 -35.17 8.80
C PRO A 236 -0.48 -33.72 8.94
N ASP A 237 0.34 -33.42 9.95
CA ASP A 237 0.84 -32.06 10.25
C ASP A 237 -0.24 -30.99 10.39
N ASP A 238 -0.15 -29.86 9.69
CA ASP A 238 -1.14 -28.79 9.73
C ASP A 238 -2.38 -29.06 8.85
N ALA A 239 -2.45 -30.25 8.25
CA ALA A 239 -3.52 -30.71 7.37
C ALA A 239 -3.74 -29.87 6.10
N VAL A 240 -2.77 -29.08 5.68
CA VAL A 240 -2.82 -28.30 4.44
C VAL A 240 -1.79 -28.86 3.43
N ASP A 241 -2.22 -29.18 2.22
CA ASP A 241 -1.36 -29.91 1.28
C ASP A 241 -0.24 -29.04 0.67
N ASP A 242 -0.41 -27.72 0.62
CA ASP A 242 0.53 -26.76 0.02
C ASP A 242 1.43 -26.02 1.02
N THR A 243 1.37 -26.39 2.30
CA THR A 243 2.29 -25.96 3.34
C THR A 243 3.36 -27.06 3.52
N PRO A 244 4.64 -26.77 3.22
CA PRO A 244 5.71 -27.71 3.49
C PRO A 244 5.78 -28.02 4.98
N ARG A 245 5.88 -29.30 5.34
CA ARG A 245 6.03 -29.74 6.73
C ARG A 245 7.37 -29.28 7.27
N ASN A 246 7.40 -28.84 8.52
CA ASN A 246 8.63 -28.42 9.20
C ASN A 246 8.67 -28.86 10.68
N ASP A 247 9.87 -28.80 11.27
CA ASP A 247 10.13 -29.16 12.67
C ASP A 247 10.08 -27.90 13.57
N SER A 248 9.58 -28.06 14.80
CA SER A 248 9.45 -26.99 15.78
C SER A 248 10.79 -26.46 16.36
N GLU A 249 11.92 -27.15 16.18
CA GLU A 249 13.22 -26.73 16.77
C GLU A 249 13.77 -25.43 16.14
N TYR A 250 13.36 -25.05 14.93
CA TYR A 250 13.94 -23.92 14.16
C TYR A 250 12.92 -22.89 13.66
N VAL A 251 11.73 -22.87 14.24
CA VAL A 251 10.62 -21.99 13.81
C VAL A 251 10.85 -20.52 14.12
N GLN A 252 11.77 -20.17 15.02
CA GLN A 252 12.07 -18.78 15.40
C GLN A 252 13.14 -18.14 14.50
N THR A 253 13.22 -18.52 13.23
CA THR A 253 14.22 -17.96 12.31
C THR A 253 13.62 -17.67 10.95
N CYS A 254 14.02 -16.55 10.34
CA CYS A 254 13.65 -16.20 8.96
C CYS A 254 14.75 -16.62 7.96
N ASN A 255 15.23 -17.87 8.06
CA ASN A 255 16.26 -18.39 7.16
C ASN A 255 15.66 -19.40 6.18
N THR A 256 16.26 -19.51 4.99
CA THR A 256 15.97 -20.64 4.11
C THR A 256 16.52 -21.92 4.75
N GLN A 257 15.61 -22.81 5.16
CA GLN A 257 15.93 -24.07 5.81
C GLN A 257 14.95 -25.17 5.36
N ASP A 258 15.36 -26.42 5.54
CA ASP A 258 14.58 -27.62 5.24
C ASP A 258 14.85 -28.62 6.37
N THR A 259 13.98 -28.60 7.36
CA THR A 259 14.06 -29.45 8.56
C THR A 259 13.44 -30.82 8.32
N CYS A 260 12.59 -30.96 7.30
CA CYS A 260 11.96 -32.22 6.88
C CYS A 260 12.41 -32.64 5.47
N PRO A 261 13.71 -32.95 5.23
CA PRO A 261 14.27 -33.13 3.88
C PRO A 261 13.79 -34.37 3.12
N SER A 262 13.00 -35.23 3.76
CA SER A 262 12.30 -36.34 3.11
C SER A 262 10.98 -35.93 2.46
N ASP A 263 10.48 -34.75 2.79
CA ASP A 263 9.22 -34.18 2.32
C ASP A 263 9.50 -33.01 1.36
N PRO A 264 8.55 -32.67 0.48
CA PRO A 264 8.76 -31.63 -0.52
C PRO A 264 8.65 -30.22 0.08
N GLY A 265 9.59 -29.34 -0.29
CA GLY A 265 9.57 -27.91 0.03
C GLY A 265 10.61 -27.52 1.10
N ASN A 266 10.83 -26.21 1.24
CA ASN A 266 11.57 -25.65 2.37
C ASN A 266 10.58 -25.28 3.47
N ASP A 267 11.06 -25.14 4.70
CA ASP A 267 10.25 -24.70 5.83
C ASP A 267 9.51 -23.38 5.49
N PRO A 268 8.21 -23.28 5.80
CA PRO A 268 7.38 -22.13 5.48
C PRO A 268 7.59 -20.98 6.49
N VAL A 269 8.82 -20.47 6.58
CA VAL A 269 9.22 -19.44 7.56
C VAL A 269 8.46 -18.11 7.40
N GLU A 270 7.97 -17.81 6.20
CA GLU A 270 7.17 -16.60 5.95
C GLU A 270 5.69 -16.77 6.32
N ASN A 271 5.27 -17.97 6.73
CA ASN A 271 3.87 -18.26 6.99
C ASN A 271 3.40 -17.65 8.32
N TYR A 272 2.22 -17.03 8.32
CA TYR A 272 1.64 -16.49 9.55
C TYR A 272 1.43 -17.55 10.64
N MET A 273 1.24 -18.83 10.29
CA MET A 273 1.11 -19.95 11.24
C MET A 273 2.46 -20.60 11.63
N ASN A 274 3.58 -19.95 11.33
CA ASN A 274 4.90 -20.27 11.89
C ASN A 274 5.18 -19.39 13.14
N TYR A 275 6.34 -19.54 13.79
CA TYR A 275 6.80 -18.69 14.91
C TYR A 275 8.04 -17.86 14.54
N SER A 276 8.22 -17.62 13.25
CA SER A 276 9.31 -16.79 12.74
C SER A 276 9.18 -15.36 13.25
N ASP A 277 10.26 -14.59 13.16
CA ASP A 277 10.24 -13.19 13.58
C ASP A 277 9.08 -12.43 12.89
N ASP A 278 8.42 -11.52 13.61
CA ASP A 278 7.21 -10.79 13.16
C ASP A 278 7.34 -10.21 11.74
N TRP A 279 8.50 -9.62 11.41
CA TRP A 279 8.76 -9.02 10.09
C TRP A 279 8.81 -10.05 8.94
N CYS A 280 9.01 -11.33 9.24
CA CYS A 280 9.11 -12.43 8.28
C CYS A 280 7.75 -13.01 7.92
N GLN A 281 6.78 -12.93 8.82
CA GLN A 281 5.47 -13.55 8.66
C GLN A 281 4.61 -12.67 7.75
N THR A 282 4.44 -13.09 6.50
CA THR A 282 3.83 -12.27 5.45
C THR A 282 2.81 -13.00 4.60
N VAL A 283 2.58 -14.30 4.79
CA VAL A 283 1.73 -15.07 3.85
C VAL A 283 0.88 -16.16 4.50
N PHE A 284 -0.34 -16.32 3.98
CA PHE A 284 -1.12 -17.56 4.07
C PHE A 284 -1.10 -18.27 2.71
N THR A 285 -1.05 -19.59 2.68
CA THR A 285 -1.10 -20.35 1.42
C THR A 285 -2.52 -20.41 0.86
N PRO A 286 -2.70 -20.62 -0.46
CA PRO A 286 -4.02 -20.90 -1.02
C PRO A 286 -4.75 -22.05 -0.31
N GLY A 287 -4.06 -23.13 0.04
CA GLY A 287 -4.63 -24.25 0.80
C GLY A 287 -5.08 -23.87 2.22
N GLN A 288 -4.38 -22.95 2.88
CA GLN A 288 -4.84 -22.39 4.16
C GLN A 288 -6.10 -21.56 3.95
N THR A 289 -6.19 -20.77 2.87
CA THR A 289 -7.43 -20.06 2.50
C THR A 289 -8.59 -21.04 2.31
N ASP A 290 -8.38 -22.13 1.56
CA ASP A 290 -9.39 -23.17 1.33
C ASP A 290 -9.91 -23.74 2.64
N ARG A 291 -8.99 -24.04 3.55
CA ARG A 291 -9.30 -24.55 4.88
C ARG A 291 -10.10 -23.55 5.70
N MET A 292 -9.71 -22.27 5.73
CA MET A 292 -10.44 -21.23 6.47
C MET A 292 -11.89 -21.10 5.99
N HIS A 293 -12.12 -21.08 4.68
CA HIS A 293 -13.49 -21.01 4.11
C HIS A 293 -14.32 -22.25 4.45
N ALA A 294 -13.71 -23.44 4.42
CA ALA A 294 -14.40 -24.66 4.84
C ALA A 294 -14.76 -24.63 6.32
N ILE A 295 -13.83 -24.20 7.19
CA ILE A 295 -14.08 -24.08 8.63
C ILE A 295 -15.15 -23.04 8.94
N ILE A 296 -15.18 -21.91 8.23
CA ILE A 296 -16.26 -20.94 8.35
C ILE A 296 -17.61 -21.59 8.04
N ASP A 297 -17.76 -22.29 6.91
CA ASP A 297 -19.04 -22.90 6.54
C ASP A 297 -19.48 -24.02 7.50
N ILE A 298 -18.53 -24.77 8.06
CA ILE A 298 -18.81 -25.91 8.94
C ILE A 298 -19.07 -25.47 10.39
N TYR A 299 -18.25 -24.56 10.91
CA TYR A 299 -18.19 -24.23 12.34
C TYR A 299 -18.62 -22.80 12.68
N HIS A 300 -18.63 -21.88 11.70
CA HIS A 300 -19.05 -20.49 11.88
C HIS A 300 -20.01 -19.99 10.77
N PRO A 301 -21.05 -20.77 10.39
CA PRO A 301 -21.91 -20.41 9.26
C PRO A 301 -22.60 -19.06 9.44
N SER A 302 -22.88 -18.62 10.68
CA SER A 302 -23.44 -17.30 10.95
C SER A 302 -22.54 -16.13 10.49
N LEU A 303 -21.22 -16.31 10.37
CA LEU A 303 -20.34 -15.28 9.78
C LEU A 303 -20.64 -15.04 8.30
N LEU A 304 -21.23 -16.00 7.58
CA LEU A 304 -21.63 -15.84 6.18
C LEU A 304 -22.90 -15.00 6.03
N GLU A 305 -23.61 -14.72 7.13
CA GLU A 305 -24.76 -13.81 7.15
C GLU A 305 -24.33 -12.34 7.27
N ASN A 306 -23.08 -12.09 7.70
CA ASN A 306 -22.54 -10.74 7.79
C ASN A 306 -22.38 -10.13 6.40
N GLN A 307 -22.93 -8.93 6.23
CA GLN A 307 -22.75 -8.12 5.04
C GLN A 307 -22.01 -6.87 5.46
N ALA A 308 -20.96 -6.47 4.75
CA ALA A 308 -20.37 -5.16 4.98
C ALA A 308 -21.26 -4.08 4.36
N PHE A 309 -21.84 -3.24 5.21
CA PHE A 309 -22.72 -2.14 4.80
C PHE A 309 -21.97 -0.81 4.60
N TYR A 310 -20.80 -0.68 5.22
CA TYR A 310 -19.99 0.53 5.20
C TYR A 310 -18.71 0.28 4.41
N PRO A 311 -18.37 1.12 3.43
CA PRO A 311 -17.05 1.10 2.79
C PRO A 311 -15.99 1.68 3.73
N LEU A 312 -14.70 1.55 3.37
CA LEU A 312 -13.61 2.32 3.95
C LEU A 312 -12.96 3.14 2.83
N LEU A 313 -13.36 4.41 2.72
CA LEU A 313 -12.90 5.30 1.67
C LEU A 313 -11.66 6.09 2.07
N ALA A 314 -10.69 6.15 1.15
CA ALA A 314 -9.49 6.98 1.25
C ALA A 314 -9.22 7.71 -0.07
N VAL A 315 -8.46 8.81 -0.04
CA VAL A 315 -7.99 9.52 -1.24
C VAL A 315 -6.69 8.88 -1.73
N ASP A 316 -6.80 8.06 -2.78
CA ASP A 316 -5.66 7.43 -3.46
C ASP A 316 -4.77 8.47 -4.17
N GLY A 317 -5.37 9.52 -4.71
CA GLY A 317 -4.63 10.60 -5.34
C GLY A 317 -5.49 11.70 -5.93
N TYR A 318 -4.82 12.74 -6.44
CA TYR A 318 -5.47 13.83 -7.16
C TYR A 318 -4.63 14.34 -8.33
N SER A 319 -5.27 15.02 -9.28
CA SER A 319 -4.62 15.65 -10.43
C SER A 319 -5.35 16.93 -10.85
N PHE A 320 -4.61 17.89 -11.38
CA PHE A 320 -5.19 19.08 -12.02
C PHE A 320 -5.55 18.78 -13.48
N LEU A 321 -6.65 19.37 -13.96
CA LEU A 321 -7.13 19.21 -15.32
C LEU A 321 -7.65 20.55 -15.85
N ASN A 322 -7.35 20.83 -17.12
CA ASN A 322 -7.91 21.99 -17.84
C ASN A 322 -7.76 23.30 -17.05
N ASP A 323 -6.55 23.56 -16.56
CA ASP A 323 -6.21 24.89 -16.06
C ASP A 323 -6.24 25.94 -17.18
N THR A 324 -6.09 27.19 -16.76
CA THR A 324 -6.36 28.34 -17.60
C THR A 324 -5.31 28.53 -18.70
N ASP A 325 -4.08 28.07 -18.48
CA ASP A 325 -2.98 28.09 -19.43
C ASP A 325 -2.70 26.72 -20.08
N GLY A 326 -3.27 25.64 -19.56
CA GLY A 326 -3.39 24.34 -20.23
C GLY A 326 -2.22 23.39 -20.01
N ASP A 327 -1.40 23.61 -18.97
CA ASP A 327 -0.23 22.80 -18.65
C ASP A 327 -0.46 21.77 -17.52
N ASN A 328 -1.66 21.79 -16.92
CA ASN A 328 -2.09 20.98 -15.78
C ASN A 328 -1.23 21.20 -14.51
N ARG A 329 -0.69 22.40 -14.31
CA ARG A 329 -0.05 22.87 -13.09
C ARG A 329 -0.89 23.98 -12.48
N PHE A 330 -1.25 23.82 -11.20
CA PHE A 330 -1.97 24.88 -10.52
C PHE A 330 -1.01 26.04 -10.16
N ASN A 331 -1.12 27.16 -10.86
CA ASN A 331 -0.35 28.37 -10.65
C ASN A 331 -1.22 29.53 -10.09
N PRO A 332 -0.60 30.57 -9.50
CA PRO A 332 -1.30 31.80 -9.13
C PRO A 332 -2.03 32.42 -10.33
N GLY A 333 -3.32 32.70 -10.14
CA GLY A 333 -4.19 33.26 -11.18
C GLY A 333 -4.96 32.22 -12.00
N ASP A 334 -4.64 30.93 -11.86
CA ASP A 334 -5.37 29.90 -12.58
C ASP A 334 -6.75 29.64 -12.00
N THR A 335 -7.64 29.23 -12.89
CA THR A 335 -8.79 28.39 -12.56
C THR A 335 -8.51 27.00 -13.11
N THR A 336 -8.59 25.97 -12.25
CA THR A 336 -8.31 24.57 -12.63
C THR A 336 -9.35 23.63 -12.04
N ARG A 337 -9.51 22.46 -12.66
CA ARG A 337 -10.30 21.37 -12.10
C ARG A 337 -9.43 20.43 -11.30
N VAL A 338 -9.89 20.03 -10.12
CA VAL A 338 -9.22 19.04 -9.29
C VAL A 338 -9.98 17.72 -9.39
N LYS A 339 -9.34 16.75 -10.03
CA LYS A 339 -9.81 15.37 -10.06
C LYS A 339 -9.32 14.63 -8.83
N ILE A 340 -10.21 13.93 -8.14
CA ILE A 340 -9.90 13.02 -7.04
C ILE A 340 -10.06 11.58 -7.51
N VAL A 341 -9.13 10.72 -7.09
CA VAL A 341 -9.23 9.26 -7.18
C VAL A 341 -9.45 8.76 -5.75
N LEU A 342 -10.51 7.96 -5.57
CA LEU A 342 -10.84 7.33 -4.30
C LEU A 342 -10.46 5.86 -4.35
N ALA A 343 -9.95 5.35 -3.23
CA ALA A 343 -9.89 3.94 -2.93
C ALA A 343 -11.04 3.56 -2.01
N ASN A 344 -11.66 2.41 -2.24
CA ASN A 344 -12.42 1.72 -1.21
C ASN A 344 -11.55 0.58 -0.69
N GLU A 345 -10.83 0.80 0.40
CA GLU A 345 -9.82 -0.13 0.88
C GLU A 345 -10.43 -1.45 1.34
N TRP A 346 -11.51 -1.40 2.13
CA TRP A 346 -12.16 -2.56 2.75
C TRP A 346 -13.66 -2.33 2.98
N GLY A 347 -14.34 -3.35 3.48
CA GLY A 347 -15.74 -3.23 3.90
C GLY A 347 -16.72 -3.55 2.77
N GLY A 348 -17.76 -2.73 2.63
CA GLY A 348 -18.83 -2.92 1.66
C GLY A 348 -18.61 -2.13 0.38
N ASP A 349 -19.45 -2.37 -0.63
CA ASP A 349 -19.50 -1.54 -1.83
C ASP A 349 -19.75 -0.07 -1.47
N ALA A 350 -18.88 0.83 -1.94
CA ALA A 350 -19.14 2.25 -1.86
C ALA A 350 -20.15 2.64 -2.94
N VAL A 351 -21.40 2.83 -2.52
CA VAL A 351 -22.52 3.29 -3.36
C VAL A 351 -22.91 4.71 -3.00
N ASN A 352 -23.62 5.40 -3.89
CA ASN A 352 -24.08 6.79 -3.69
C ASN A 352 -22.95 7.74 -3.29
N VAL A 353 -21.77 7.57 -3.89
CA VAL A 353 -20.56 8.28 -3.45
C VAL A 353 -20.64 9.76 -3.85
N SER A 354 -20.29 10.65 -2.92
CA SER A 354 -20.08 12.06 -3.20
C SER A 354 -18.98 12.65 -2.34
N LEU A 355 -18.34 13.69 -2.86
CA LEU A 355 -17.23 14.38 -2.19
C LEU A 355 -17.55 15.85 -2.01
N THR A 356 -17.10 16.43 -0.90
CA THR A 356 -16.98 17.89 -0.76
C THR A 356 -15.56 18.31 -0.44
N LEU A 357 -15.11 19.42 -1.04
CA LEU A 357 -13.81 20.04 -0.79
C LEU A 357 -13.98 21.31 0.05
N GLU A 358 -13.19 21.44 1.10
CA GLU A 358 -13.16 22.63 1.94
C GLU A 358 -11.72 23.08 2.21
N THR A 359 -11.51 24.39 2.30
CA THR A 359 -10.24 24.97 2.74
C THR A 359 -10.48 26.34 3.36
N ASP A 360 -9.70 26.67 4.39
CA ASP A 360 -9.65 27.99 5.01
C ASP A 360 -8.50 28.85 4.43
N ASP A 361 -7.77 28.34 3.42
CA ASP A 361 -6.64 29.06 2.85
C ASP A 361 -7.11 30.26 2.00
N PRO A 362 -6.73 31.49 2.35
CA PRO A 362 -7.22 32.68 1.66
C PRO A 362 -6.66 32.85 0.24
N ARG A 363 -5.66 32.07 -0.17
CA ARG A 363 -5.03 32.17 -1.50
C ARG A 363 -5.90 31.60 -2.62
N VAL A 364 -6.94 30.85 -2.28
CA VAL A 364 -7.79 30.15 -3.24
C VAL A 364 -9.26 30.37 -2.95
N THR A 365 -10.08 30.29 -3.99
CA THR A 365 -11.53 30.24 -3.89
C THR A 365 -12.02 28.97 -4.57
N ILE A 366 -12.80 28.16 -3.84
CA ILE A 366 -13.48 27.01 -4.43
C ILE A 366 -14.77 27.51 -5.11
N LEU A 367 -14.83 27.34 -6.42
CA LEU A 367 -15.95 27.73 -7.28
C LEU A 367 -16.99 26.62 -7.41
N ASP A 368 -16.53 25.37 -7.37
CA ASP A 368 -17.35 24.17 -7.27
C ASP A 368 -16.70 23.22 -6.27
N ASN A 369 -17.42 22.95 -5.18
CA ASN A 369 -16.91 22.22 -4.04
C ASN A 369 -17.52 20.83 -3.89
N TYR A 370 -18.31 20.36 -4.87
CA TYR A 370 -19.02 19.10 -4.79
C TYR A 370 -18.70 18.21 -6.00
N ILE A 371 -18.55 16.91 -5.75
CA ILE A 371 -18.43 15.90 -6.81
C ILE A 371 -19.46 14.80 -6.54
N SER A 372 -20.22 14.42 -7.57
CA SER A 372 -21.06 13.22 -7.57
C SER A 372 -20.43 12.09 -8.39
N PHE A 373 -20.41 10.89 -7.81
CA PHE A 373 -20.12 9.65 -8.54
C PHE A 373 -21.38 9.02 -9.17
N ASN A 374 -22.55 9.57 -8.85
CA ASN A 374 -23.85 9.14 -9.37
C ASN A 374 -24.33 10.09 -10.47
N ASP A 375 -25.36 9.67 -11.20
CA ASP A 375 -25.97 10.40 -12.32
C ASP A 375 -24.99 10.67 -13.48
N SER A 376 -23.94 9.87 -13.57
CA SER A 376 -23.03 9.85 -14.71
C SER A 376 -23.76 9.49 -16.01
N PRO A 377 -23.37 10.07 -17.15
CA PRO A 377 -23.79 9.57 -18.47
C PRO A 377 -23.43 8.08 -18.72
N LEU A 378 -22.48 7.52 -17.96
CA LEU A 378 -22.04 6.12 -18.05
C LEU A 378 -22.72 5.21 -17.02
N GLY A 379 -23.60 5.74 -16.16
CA GLY A 379 -24.21 5.04 -15.03
C GLY A 379 -23.50 5.30 -13.70
N ASP A 380 -24.21 5.07 -12.60
CA ASP A 380 -23.69 5.30 -11.25
C ASP A 380 -22.44 4.46 -10.99
N ILE A 381 -21.45 5.08 -10.36
CA ILE A 381 -20.18 4.42 -10.04
C ILE A 381 -20.30 3.81 -8.64
N THR A 382 -20.23 2.49 -8.58
CA THR A 382 -19.98 1.73 -7.36
C THR A 382 -18.48 1.43 -7.28
N ILE A 383 -17.88 1.60 -6.10
CA ILE A 383 -16.47 1.23 -5.85
C ILE A 383 -16.46 0.00 -4.94
N PRO A 384 -16.23 -1.21 -5.47
CA PRO A 384 -16.11 -2.41 -4.65
C PRO A 384 -14.92 -2.34 -3.67
N PRO A 385 -14.90 -3.15 -2.61
CA PRO A 385 -13.74 -3.26 -1.72
C PRO A 385 -12.48 -3.68 -2.49
N GLY A 386 -11.35 -3.07 -2.17
CA GLY A 386 -10.06 -3.28 -2.82
C GLY A 386 -9.89 -2.57 -4.18
N GLU A 387 -10.89 -1.81 -4.64
CA GLU A 387 -10.85 -1.12 -5.93
C GLU A 387 -10.66 0.40 -5.78
N ILE A 388 -10.16 1.03 -6.84
CA ILE A 388 -10.05 2.50 -6.95
C ILE A 388 -10.94 3.02 -8.06
N SER A 389 -11.46 4.25 -7.90
CA SER A 389 -12.29 4.88 -8.93
C SER A 389 -12.22 6.39 -8.91
N SER A 390 -12.64 7.00 -10.01
CA SER A 390 -12.78 8.45 -10.16
C SER A 390 -13.87 8.77 -11.18
N THR A 391 -14.49 9.93 -11.03
CA THR A 391 -15.42 10.44 -12.04
C THR A 391 -14.68 11.09 -13.22
N VAL A 392 -15.28 10.94 -14.40
CA VAL A 392 -14.80 11.50 -15.68
C VAL A 392 -15.62 12.69 -16.17
N PHE A 393 -16.62 13.12 -15.39
CA PHE A 393 -17.60 14.12 -15.80
C PHE A 393 -17.82 15.23 -14.77
N ASP A 394 -17.41 15.00 -13.52
CA ASP A 394 -17.60 15.94 -12.41
C ASP A 394 -16.30 16.10 -11.63
N TRP A 395 -15.90 17.32 -11.33
CA TRP A 395 -14.62 17.62 -10.67
C TRP A 395 -14.76 18.92 -9.89
N PHE A 396 -14.04 19.05 -8.79
CA PHE A 396 -13.97 20.33 -8.09
C PHE A 396 -13.40 21.40 -9.02
N LEU A 397 -13.85 22.64 -8.85
CA LEU A 397 -13.35 23.79 -9.59
C LEU A 397 -12.79 24.79 -8.59
N ILE A 398 -11.51 25.10 -8.72
CA ILE A 398 -10.79 26.00 -7.81
C ILE A 398 -10.10 27.10 -8.62
N THR A 399 -10.00 28.29 -8.04
CA THR A 399 -9.18 29.36 -8.59
C THR A 399 -8.23 29.91 -7.54
N ALA A 400 -6.99 30.22 -7.94
CA ALA A 400 -6.00 30.89 -7.11
C ALA A 400 -5.98 32.39 -7.38
N ASP A 401 -5.73 33.18 -6.33
CA ASP A 401 -5.46 34.60 -6.50
C ASP A 401 -4.20 34.82 -7.36
N ALA A 402 -4.21 35.84 -8.21
CA ALA A 402 -3.10 36.12 -9.13
C ALA A 402 -1.79 36.52 -8.41
N ASP A 403 -1.88 36.99 -7.16
CA ASP A 403 -0.73 37.31 -6.30
C ASP A 403 -0.51 36.26 -5.20
N ALA A 404 -1.18 35.11 -5.27
CA ALA A 404 -1.01 34.03 -4.33
C ALA A 404 0.46 33.58 -4.27
N VAL A 405 0.97 33.45 -3.04
CA VAL A 405 2.32 32.93 -2.81
C VAL A 405 2.31 31.41 -2.97
N PRO A 406 3.24 30.81 -3.74
CA PRO A 406 3.36 29.37 -3.91
C PRO A 406 3.50 28.59 -2.60
N GLY A 407 3.07 27.34 -2.62
CA GLY A 407 3.16 26.37 -1.54
C GLY A 407 1.86 25.59 -1.37
N ASN A 408 1.91 24.55 -0.54
CA ASN A 408 0.76 23.66 -0.33
C ASN A 408 -0.47 24.42 0.19
N ILE A 409 -1.60 24.18 -0.47
CA ILE A 409 -2.95 24.54 -0.03
C ILE A 409 -3.53 23.31 0.66
N GLN A 410 -3.69 23.37 1.97
CA GLN A 410 -4.32 22.29 2.72
C GLN A 410 -5.84 22.32 2.51
N CYS A 411 -6.40 21.21 2.06
CA CYS A 411 -7.84 21.05 1.86
C CYS A 411 -8.34 19.80 2.59
N THR A 412 -9.55 19.87 3.13
CA THR A 412 -10.27 18.72 3.68
C THR A 412 -11.23 18.20 2.61
N VAL A 413 -11.12 16.92 2.29
CA VAL A 413 -12.08 16.20 1.46
C VAL A 413 -13.00 15.43 2.40
N THR A 414 -14.30 15.74 2.39
CA THR A 414 -15.31 14.91 3.05
C THR A 414 -15.87 13.94 2.02
N MET A 415 -15.76 12.65 2.30
CA MET A 415 -16.26 11.56 1.48
C MET A 415 -17.55 11.03 2.11
N THR A 416 -18.62 10.89 1.35
CA THR A 416 -19.86 10.25 1.80
C THR A 416 -20.25 9.12 0.87
N ALA A 417 -20.84 8.07 1.42
CA ALA A 417 -21.30 6.91 0.67
C ALA A 417 -22.44 6.19 1.43
N GLY A 418 -22.89 5.07 0.87
CA GLY A 418 -23.85 4.18 1.50
C GLY A 418 -25.29 4.54 1.15
N THR A 419 -26.23 4.13 2.00
CA THR A 419 -27.68 4.31 1.76
C THR A 419 -28.32 5.09 2.91
N ASP A 420 -29.61 5.43 2.79
CA ASP A 420 -30.35 6.04 3.90
C ASP A 420 -30.37 5.17 5.16
N GLU A 421 -30.27 3.84 5.01
CA GLU A 421 -30.24 2.88 6.12
C GLU A 421 -28.83 2.77 6.73
N TYR A 422 -27.79 2.86 5.89
CA TYR A 422 -26.39 2.75 6.28
C TYR A 422 -25.58 3.93 5.72
N PRO A 423 -25.70 5.13 6.33
CA PRO A 423 -24.98 6.31 5.86
C PRO A 423 -23.51 6.25 6.28
N TYR A 424 -22.60 6.53 5.36
CA TYR A 424 -21.15 6.60 5.60
C TYR A 424 -20.63 8.02 5.38
N GLN A 425 -19.69 8.45 6.23
CA GLN A 425 -18.93 9.68 6.06
C GLN A 425 -17.52 9.53 6.64
N GLU A 426 -16.52 10.01 5.89
CA GLU A 426 -15.12 10.05 6.30
C GLU A 426 -14.45 11.35 5.83
N GLN A 427 -13.36 11.77 6.47
CA GLN A 427 -12.65 12.99 6.12
C GLN A 427 -11.15 12.79 6.01
N GLU A 428 -10.58 13.29 4.92
CA GLU A 428 -9.14 13.27 4.70
C GLU A 428 -8.58 14.64 4.35
N THR A 429 -7.29 14.83 4.65
CA THR A 429 -6.57 16.06 4.31
C THR A 429 -5.67 15.83 3.11
N ILE A 430 -5.87 16.61 2.05
CA ILE A 430 -4.98 16.67 0.89
C ILE A 430 -4.24 18.01 0.84
N ASN A 431 -3.10 18.06 0.13
CA ASN A 431 -2.29 19.27 0.00
C ASN A 431 -2.14 19.62 -1.48
N LEU A 432 -3.00 20.49 -2.02
CA LEU A 432 -2.89 20.93 -3.41
C LEU A 432 -1.63 21.79 -3.59
N ASP A 433 -0.75 21.40 -4.53
CA ASP A 433 0.51 22.12 -4.78
C ASP A 433 0.25 23.34 -5.68
N LEU A 434 0.32 24.54 -5.10
CA LEU A 434 0.30 25.81 -5.83
C LEU A 434 1.75 26.21 -6.15
N THR A 435 2.12 26.21 -7.43
CA THR A 435 3.51 26.42 -7.87
C THR A 435 3.65 27.58 -8.85
N LEU A 436 4.86 28.12 -9.04
CA LEU A 436 5.16 29.01 -10.19
C LEU A 436 5.64 28.24 -11.42
N SER A 437 5.78 26.93 -11.25
CA SER A 437 6.44 26.10 -12.24
C SER A 437 5.43 25.75 -13.32
N GLN A 438 5.85 25.97 -14.56
CA GLN A 438 5.16 25.43 -15.72
C GLN A 438 5.51 23.95 -15.90
N PHE A 439 4.67 23.21 -16.62
CA PHE A 439 4.94 21.83 -16.97
C PHE A 439 6.34 21.66 -17.58
N GLY A 440 7.11 20.70 -17.07
CA GLY A 440 8.49 20.45 -17.48
C GLY A 440 9.56 21.27 -16.75
N PHE A 441 9.16 22.22 -15.90
CA PHE A 441 10.07 23.07 -15.12
C PHE A 441 9.80 22.95 -13.60
N PRO A 442 10.77 23.31 -12.74
CA PRO A 442 12.16 23.64 -13.04
C PRO A 442 12.95 22.43 -13.56
N LEU A 443 14.05 22.70 -14.27
CA LEU A 443 14.98 21.65 -14.71
C LEU A 443 15.95 21.30 -13.58
N ASP A 444 16.17 20.00 -13.35
CA ASP A 444 17.09 19.50 -12.32
C ASP A 444 18.48 19.16 -12.88
N GLY A 445 19.50 19.19 -12.00
CA GLY A 445 20.84 18.70 -12.32
C GLY A 445 21.73 19.64 -13.16
N ILE A 446 21.24 20.82 -13.53
CA ILE A 446 21.97 21.80 -14.36
C ILE A 446 22.37 23.02 -13.53
N VAL A 447 23.66 23.38 -13.58
CA VAL A 447 24.18 24.58 -12.89
C VAL A 447 24.14 25.77 -13.85
N VAL A 448 22.99 26.45 -13.91
CA VAL A 448 22.77 27.58 -14.80
C VAL A 448 23.48 28.84 -14.29
N LYS A 449 24.30 29.47 -15.14
CA LYS A 449 25.02 30.71 -14.83
C LYS A 449 24.84 31.82 -15.86
N SER A 450 24.39 31.48 -17.06
CA SER A 450 24.07 32.46 -18.10
C SER A 450 22.62 32.93 -17.99
N SER A 451 22.29 34.03 -18.65
CA SER A 451 20.89 34.33 -18.98
C SER A 451 20.43 33.40 -20.12
N PRO A 452 19.17 32.93 -20.11
CA PRO A 452 18.60 32.23 -21.25
C PRO A 452 18.24 33.18 -22.39
N ILE A 453 18.23 32.67 -23.61
CA ILE A 453 17.57 33.30 -24.77
C ILE A 453 16.37 32.44 -25.18
N VAL A 454 15.31 33.09 -25.65
CA VAL A 454 14.10 32.44 -26.16
C VAL A 454 13.92 32.84 -27.62
N ALA A 455 14.09 31.89 -28.52
CA ALA A 455 14.07 32.12 -29.97
C ALA A 455 13.52 30.88 -30.68
N ASP A 456 12.86 31.12 -31.81
CA ASP A 456 12.45 30.09 -32.77
C ASP A 456 13.63 29.90 -33.74
N LEU A 457 14.46 28.89 -33.52
CA LEU A 457 15.68 28.70 -34.33
C LEU A 457 15.50 27.72 -35.48
N ASP A 458 14.56 26.78 -35.37
CA ASP A 458 14.26 25.81 -36.44
C ASP A 458 13.10 26.26 -37.36
N SER A 459 12.53 27.43 -37.09
CA SER A 459 11.45 28.07 -37.87
C SER A 459 10.16 27.26 -37.89
N ASP A 460 9.87 26.48 -36.84
CA ASP A 460 8.62 25.74 -36.69
C ASP A 460 7.45 26.60 -36.15
N GLY A 461 7.75 27.82 -35.67
CA GLY A 461 6.80 28.78 -35.11
C GLY A 461 6.60 28.67 -33.59
N VAL A 462 7.22 27.70 -32.94
CA VAL A 462 7.39 27.57 -31.50
C VAL A 462 8.75 28.17 -31.12
N LYS A 463 8.95 28.54 -29.86
CA LYS A 463 10.25 29.06 -29.39
C LYS A 463 10.86 28.10 -28.40
N GLU A 464 12.17 27.95 -28.50
CA GLU A 464 12.98 27.13 -27.61
C GLU A 464 13.80 28.03 -26.68
N ILE A 465 14.31 27.43 -25.61
CA ILE A 465 15.05 28.08 -24.54
C ILE A 465 16.50 27.60 -24.61
N TYR A 466 17.43 28.51 -24.83
CA TYR A 466 18.87 28.19 -24.88
C TYR A 466 19.64 28.90 -23.78
N PHE A 467 20.51 28.18 -23.08
CA PHE A 467 21.31 28.73 -21.98
C PHE A 467 22.59 27.94 -21.72
N GLY A 468 23.61 28.63 -21.23
CA GLY A 468 24.88 28.06 -20.81
C GLY A 468 24.85 27.54 -19.37
N SER A 469 25.59 26.46 -19.14
CA SER A 469 25.75 25.86 -17.81
C SER A 469 27.22 25.68 -17.41
N ASP A 470 27.44 25.57 -16.10
CA ASP A 470 28.71 25.13 -15.53
C ASP A 470 28.93 23.60 -15.73
N ASN A 471 27.97 22.89 -16.34
CA ASN A 471 28.11 21.50 -16.79
C ASN A 471 28.84 21.40 -18.14
N GLU A 472 29.63 22.42 -18.50
CA GLU A 472 30.41 22.47 -19.75
C GLU A 472 29.54 22.35 -21.02
N ALA A 473 28.32 22.87 -20.97
CA ALA A 473 27.36 22.74 -22.06
C ALA A 473 26.58 24.03 -22.35
N LEU A 474 26.17 24.18 -23.61
CA LEU A 474 25.04 25.00 -24.01
C LEU A 474 23.84 24.06 -24.14
N HIS A 475 22.75 24.33 -23.43
CA HIS A 475 21.51 23.57 -23.48
C HIS A 475 20.50 24.24 -24.40
N GLY A 476 19.58 23.43 -24.95
CA GLY A 476 18.41 23.85 -25.70
C GLY A 476 17.22 23.02 -25.23
N TYR A 477 16.12 23.66 -24.84
CA TYR A 477 14.92 23.01 -24.33
C TYR A 477 13.67 23.56 -25.00
N ASN A 478 12.68 22.71 -25.28
CA ASN A 478 11.36 23.15 -25.75
C ASN A 478 10.50 23.69 -24.59
N SER A 479 9.28 24.15 -24.91
CA SER A 479 8.33 24.67 -23.92
C SER A 479 7.77 23.62 -22.95
N PHE A 480 8.00 22.34 -23.20
CA PHE A 480 7.59 21.22 -22.33
C PHE A 480 8.71 20.74 -21.40
N GLY A 481 9.86 21.43 -21.40
CA GLY A 481 11.02 21.07 -20.59
C GLY A 481 11.82 19.88 -21.13
N GLU A 482 11.65 19.52 -22.40
CA GLU A 482 12.40 18.45 -23.05
C GLU A 482 13.64 19.02 -23.77
N GLU A 483 14.79 18.36 -23.63
CA GLU A 483 16.02 18.77 -24.30
C GLU A 483 15.90 18.43 -25.79
N ILE A 484 16.10 19.43 -26.65
CA ILE A 484 15.90 19.27 -28.10
C ILE A 484 17.09 18.57 -28.77
N ASP A 485 16.83 17.92 -29.91
CA ASP A 485 17.84 17.20 -30.68
C ASP A 485 19.03 18.12 -31.03
N GLY A 486 20.25 17.60 -30.85
CA GLY A 486 21.49 18.37 -31.04
C GLY A 486 22.00 19.06 -29.77
N PHE A 487 21.17 19.15 -28.73
CA PHE A 487 21.53 19.67 -27.41
C PHE A 487 21.55 18.54 -26.36
N PRO A 488 22.39 18.65 -25.33
CA PRO A 488 23.27 19.77 -25.02
C PRO A 488 24.51 19.78 -25.93
N PHE A 489 24.84 20.95 -26.46
CA PHE A 489 26.12 21.14 -27.14
C PHE A 489 27.26 21.10 -26.12
N GLN A 490 28.16 20.15 -26.27
CA GLN A 490 29.31 19.96 -25.38
C GLN A 490 30.43 20.96 -25.70
N SER A 491 30.68 21.87 -24.75
CA SER A 491 31.77 22.84 -24.77
C SER A 491 33.06 22.19 -24.21
N THR A 492 34.20 22.90 -24.30
CA THR A 492 35.47 22.49 -23.69
C THR A 492 35.64 22.96 -22.24
N ASP A 493 34.75 23.80 -21.74
CA ASP A 493 34.70 24.32 -20.36
C ASP A 493 33.32 24.96 -20.13
N ARG A 494 33.08 25.38 -18.89
CA ARG A 494 31.87 26.07 -18.39
C ARG A 494 31.42 27.19 -19.30
N VAL A 495 30.14 27.17 -19.66
CA VAL A 495 29.47 28.17 -20.50
C VAL A 495 28.73 29.14 -19.59
N ARG A 496 29.38 30.25 -19.27
CA ARG A 496 28.79 31.32 -18.44
C ARG A 496 28.37 32.53 -19.25
N SER A 497 28.84 32.59 -20.49
CA SER A 497 28.40 33.57 -21.49
C SER A 497 26.94 33.33 -21.82
N SER A 498 26.11 34.37 -21.70
CA SER A 498 24.76 34.33 -22.26
C SER A 498 24.85 34.21 -23.78
N PRO A 499 24.13 33.24 -24.39
CA PRO A 499 24.15 33.07 -25.84
C PRO A 499 23.52 34.28 -26.54
N ALA A 500 24.04 34.59 -27.72
CA ALA A 500 23.44 35.52 -28.67
C ALA A 500 23.01 34.76 -29.92
N VAL A 501 21.95 35.22 -30.57
CA VAL A 501 21.35 34.56 -31.74
C VAL A 501 21.29 35.55 -32.91
N GLY A 502 21.75 35.12 -34.08
CA GLY A 502 21.84 35.93 -35.30
C GLY A 502 22.24 35.08 -36.51
N ASP A 503 21.74 35.43 -37.68
CA ASP A 503 22.24 34.91 -38.97
C ASP A 503 23.60 35.59 -39.25
N VAL A 504 24.68 34.96 -38.79
CA VAL A 504 26.04 35.53 -38.85
C VAL A 504 26.79 35.10 -40.09
N ASP A 505 26.28 34.14 -40.88
CA ASP A 505 26.87 33.74 -42.16
C ASP A 505 26.00 34.03 -43.38
N ASN A 506 24.84 34.67 -43.17
CA ASN A 506 23.89 35.13 -44.17
C ASN A 506 23.33 33.99 -45.03
N ASP A 507 23.15 32.80 -44.44
CA ASP A 507 22.52 31.64 -45.08
C ASP A 507 20.99 31.63 -44.93
N GLY A 508 20.44 32.53 -44.10
CA GLY A 508 19.03 32.68 -43.80
C GLY A 508 18.54 31.83 -42.62
N GLN A 509 19.43 31.09 -41.96
CA GLN A 509 19.21 30.40 -40.69
C GLN A 509 19.92 31.17 -39.58
N MET A 510 19.54 30.91 -38.33
CA MET A 510 20.07 31.66 -37.20
C MET A 510 21.08 30.79 -36.44
N GLU A 511 22.25 31.36 -36.13
CA GLU A 511 23.28 30.69 -35.33
C GLU A 511 23.23 31.16 -33.88
N ILE A 512 23.73 30.30 -33.00
CA ILE A 512 23.96 30.58 -31.59
C ILE A 512 25.45 30.86 -31.37
N VAL A 513 25.75 32.05 -30.87
CA VAL A 513 27.11 32.51 -30.56
C VAL A 513 27.28 32.63 -29.05
N PHE A 514 28.29 31.96 -28.50
CA PHE A 514 28.57 32.00 -27.06
C PHE A 514 30.05 31.75 -26.75
N GLY A 515 30.49 32.23 -25.60
CA GLY A 515 31.82 32.00 -25.07
C GLY A 515 31.88 30.97 -23.94
N ASN A 516 33.07 30.43 -23.69
CA ASN A 516 33.32 29.61 -22.51
C ASN A 516 34.49 30.11 -21.65
N SER A 517 34.62 29.49 -20.48
CA SER A 517 35.66 29.81 -19.48
C SER A 517 37.08 29.40 -19.90
N SER A 518 37.26 28.70 -21.03
CA SER A 518 38.58 28.41 -21.61
C SER A 518 39.03 29.45 -22.64
N GLY A 519 38.19 30.47 -22.92
CA GLY A 519 38.47 31.49 -23.92
C GLY A 519 38.11 31.07 -25.35
N LYS A 520 37.22 30.09 -25.48
CA LYS A 520 36.72 29.64 -26.76
C LYS A 520 35.38 30.31 -27.06
N LEU A 521 35.30 30.97 -28.21
CA LEU A 521 34.07 31.49 -28.79
C LEU A 521 33.53 30.46 -29.78
N TYR A 522 32.28 30.08 -29.65
CA TYR A 522 31.59 29.13 -30.51
C TYR A 522 30.56 29.85 -31.37
N ILE A 523 30.39 29.34 -32.59
CA ILE A 523 29.25 29.61 -33.47
C ILE A 523 28.66 28.23 -33.82
N VAL A 524 27.41 28.01 -33.42
CA VAL A 524 26.72 26.72 -33.50
C VAL A 524 25.40 26.93 -34.24
N ASN A 525 25.07 26.03 -35.17
CA ASN A 525 23.81 26.07 -35.90
C ASN A 525 22.62 25.72 -35.00
N HIS A 526 21.40 26.01 -35.46
CA HIS A 526 20.17 25.67 -34.75
C HIS A 526 20.03 24.17 -34.41
N ASP A 527 20.67 23.27 -35.17
CA ASP A 527 20.66 21.81 -34.98
C ASP A 527 21.76 21.30 -34.03
N GLY A 528 22.48 22.20 -33.35
CA GLY A 528 23.59 21.87 -32.46
C GLY A 528 24.91 21.54 -33.15
N THR A 529 25.00 21.63 -34.49
CA THR A 529 26.27 21.41 -35.19
C THR A 529 27.21 22.61 -35.07
N GLN A 530 28.48 22.37 -34.75
CA GLN A 530 29.48 23.44 -34.65
C GLN A 530 29.83 23.96 -36.06
N GLN A 531 29.52 25.22 -36.34
CA GLN A 531 29.94 25.89 -37.56
C GLN A 531 31.41 26.32 -37.45
N LEU A 532 31.73 27.17 -36.46
CA LEU A 532 33.07 27.72 -36.25
C LEU A 532 33.40 27.86 -34.75
N ALA A 533 34.69 27.92 -34.44
CA ALA A 533 35.14 28.25 -33.10
C ALA A 533 36.52 28.93 -33.08
N TYR A 534 36.66 29.93 -32.21
CA TYR A 534 37.87 30.74 -32.07
C TYR A 534 38.45 30.63 -30.67
N ASN A 535 39.76 30.39 -30.58
CA ASN A 535 40.46 30.37 -29.30
C ASN A 535 41.19 31.70 -29.08
N ILE A 536 40.86 32.38 -27.99
CA ILE A 536 41.46 33.65 -27.60
C ILE A 536 41.87 33.56 -26.14
N LEU A 537 42.92 34.29 -25.77
CA LEU A 537 43.38 34.31 -24.39
C LEU A 537 42.38 35.03 -23.48
N GLY A 538 41.96 34.36 -22.40
CA GLY A 538 41.08 34.89 -21.36
C GLY A 538 39.66 34.36 -21.44
N PHE A 539 38.92 34.44 -20.34
CA PHE A 539 37.57 33.89 -20.24
C PHE A 539 36.59 34.72 -21.05
N ILE A 540 35.71 34.06 -21.81
CA ILE A 540 34.58 34.72 -22.47
C ILE A 540 33.33 34.37 -21.66
N GLU A 541 33.07 35.15 -20.61
CA GLU A 541 31.91 34.98 -19.72
C GLU A 541 30.81 36.04 -19.98
N ALA A 542 31.11 37.08 -20.76
CA ALA A 542 30.11 38.08 -21.14
C ALA A 542 29.31 37.62 -22.36
N SER A 543 28.07 38.12 -22.48
CA SER A 543 27.24 37.90 -23.68
C SER A 543 27.91 38.54 -24.91
N PRO A 544 28.03 37.82 -26.04
CA PRO A 544 28.36 38.44 -27.31
C PRO A 544 27.24 39.38 -27.75
N ALA A 545 27.57 40.37 -28.57
CA ALA A 545 26.62 41.19 -29.31
C ALA A 545 26.83 40.96 -30.80
N LEU A 546 25.73 40.73 -31.52
CA LEU A 546 25.71 40.52 -32.96
C LEU A 546 25.11 41.75 -33.61
N VAL A 547 25.86 42.42 -34.49
CA VAL A 547 25.44 43.69 -35.09
C VAL A 547 26.18 43.96 -36.39
N ASP A 548 25.47 44.46 -37.40
CA ASP A 548 26.07 45.08 -38.57
C ASP A 548 26.59 46.47 -38.17
N MET A 549 27.90 46.57 -37.91
CA MET A 549 28.54 47.76 -37.37
C MET A 549 29.05 48.71 -38.45
N ASP A 550 29.28 48.21 -39.67
CA ASP A 550 29.87 48.98 -40.77
C ASP A 550 28.92 49.21 -41.97
N GLY A 551 27.73 48.60 -41.93
CA GLY A 551 26.61 48.81 -42.83
C GLY A 551 26.61 47.91 -44.07
N ASP A 552 27.31 46.77 -44.05
CA ASP A 552 27.43 45.86 -45.19
C ASP A 552 26.39 44.72 -45.21
N GLN A 553 25.51 44.65 -44.19
CA GLN A 553 24.50 43.61 -43.95
C GLN A 553 25.07 42.25 -43.54
N ASP A 554 26.34 42.18 -43.16
CA ASP A 554 26.93 41.05 -42.44
C ASP A 554 27.00 41.40 -40.93
N LEU A 555 26.92 40.40 -40.04
CA LEU A 555 26.90 40.66 -38.59
C LEU A 555 28.30 40.49 -38.00
N GLU A 556 28.84 41.55 -37.37
CA GLU A 556 30.01 41.43 -36.52
C GLU A 556 29.66 40.83 -35.16
N ILE A 557 30.56 39.98 -34.67
CA ILE A 557 30.53 39.41 -33.33
C ILE A 557 31.42 40.25 -32.42
N VAL A 558 30.79 40.97 -31.50
CA VAL A 558 31.46 41.79 -30.49
C VAL A 558 31.43 41.09 -29.14
N PHE A 559 32.59 40.82 -28.54
CA PHE A 559 32.68 40.11 -27.26
C PHE A 559 33.88 40.58 -26.44
N THR A 560 33.88 40.24 -25.16
CA THR A 560 34.98 40.57 -24.25
C THR A 560 35.66 39.32 -23.73
N THR A 561 36.97 39.42 -23.52
CA THR A 561 37.71 38.43 -22.72
C THR A 561 38.13 39.06 -21.40
N THR A 562 38.20 38.26 -20.35
CA THR A 562 38.76 38.68 -19.06
C THR A 562 39.88 37.75 -18.63
N THR A 563 40.99 38.33 -18.19
CA THR A 563 42.11 37.64 -17.55
C THR A 563 42.32 38.20 -16.15
N THR A 564 43.21 37.59 -15.37
CA THR A 564 43.64 38.14 -14.07
C THR A 564 44.27 39.54 -14.17
N SER A 565 44.73 39.94 -15.36
CA SER A 565 45.41 41.23 -15.61
C SER A 565 44.51 42.32 -16.21
N GLY A 566 43.24 42.02 -16.52
CA GLY A 566 42.30 42.93 -17.17
C GLY A 566 41.50 42.27 -18.28
N GLY A 567 40.64 43.04 -18.94
CA GLY A 567 39.83 42.56 -20.06
C GLY A 567 40.15 43.22 -21.40
N GLN A 568 39.79 42.55 -22.48
CA GLN A 568 39.91 43.03 -23.86
C GLN A 568 38.54 42.97 -24.55
N LEU A 569 38.31 43.88 -25.50
CA LEU A 569 37.12 43.92 -26.35
C LEU A 569 37.54 43.54 -27.77
N TYR A 570 36.77 42.66 -28.39
CA TYR A 570 36.95 42.18 -29.76
C TYR A 570 35.70 42.49 -30.57
N ALA A 571 35.91 42.77 -31.85
CA ALA A 571 34.89 42.77 -32.89
C ALA A 571 35.47 41.98 -34.06
N ILE A 572 34.80 40.93 -34.49
CA ILE A 572 35.26 40.03 -35.55
C ILE A 572 34.12 39.73 -36.52
N HIS A 573 34.46 39.36 -37.75
CA HIS A 573 33.51 38.72 -38.65
C HIS A 573 33.32 37.25 -38.22
N HIS A 574 32.24 36.59 -38.65
CA HIS A 574 32.00 35.19 -38.32
C HIS A 574 33.14 34.25 -38.80
N ASN A 575 33.94 34.67 -39.80
CA ASN A 575 35.01 33.89 -40.44
C ASN A 575 36.45 34.28 -40.05
N GLY A 576 36.61 35.15 -39.02
CA GLY A 576 37.89 35.58 -38.46
C GLY A 576 38.35 36.93 -38.97
#